data_AF-A0A7C4TWX4-F1
#
_entry.id   AF-A0A7C4TWX4-F1
#
_cell.length_a   1.000
_cell.length_b   1.000
_cell.length_c   1.000
_cell.angle_alpha   90.00
_cell.angle_beta   90.00
_cell.angle_gamma   90.00
#
_symmetry.space_group_name_H-M   'P 1'
#
loop_
_entity.id
_entity.type
_entity.pdbx_description
1 polymer ?
#
loop_
_entity_poly.entity_id
_entity_poly.type
_entity_poly.pdbx_seq_one_letter_code
_entity_poly.pdbx_strand_id
1 'polypeptide(L)'
;MPKKHKVVLSDSIVAELQKRAPPNIDRIMFQHLLNLKIVVNETRKLLDLFIESIQDAVKEHGFELKAKSQTCYRGCATCLSGKQDAHYPYFWTNPNFDLCGVKPTKKGEIKWRDMRKLLAGLGFDENFVETFFALKDYLAELINLYHTNVLTLRKAGLTKIKFEEELNFEGKEKTPSILAHN
;
A
#
# COMPACT_ATOMS: atom_id res chain seq x y z
N MET A 1 -16.03 -10.43 -22.00
CA MET A 1 -15.57 -9.61 -20.86
C MET A 1 -16.76 -9.37 -19.94
N PRO A 2 -16.76 -9.82 -18.67
CA PRO A 2 -17.87 -9.53 -17.77
C PRO A 2 -17.93 -8.02 -17.54
N LYS A 3 -19.08 -7.41 -17.84
CA LYS A 3 -19.37 -6.01 -17.52
C LYS A 3 -19.22 -5.88 -16.00
N LYS A 4 -18.20 -5.14 -15.54
CA LYS A 4 -18.06 -4.81 -14.12
C LYS A 4 -19.33 -4.06 -13.73
N HIS A 5 -20.23 -4.71 -12.99
CA HIS A 5 -21.35 -4.05 -12.36
C HIS A 5 -20.77 -3.00 -11.40
N LYS A 6 -20.75 -1.75 -11.86
CA LYS A 6 -20.41 -0.61 -11.03
C LYS A 6 -21.56 -0.50 -10.05
N VAL A 7 -21.43 -1.11 -8.87
CA VAL A 7 -22.36 -0.89 -7.77
C VAL A 7 -22.20 0.57 -7.37
N VAL A 8 -23.09 1.40 -7.92
CA VAL A 8 -23.30 2.80 -7.56
C VAL A 8 -24.64 2.80 -6.87
N LEU A 9 -24.65 3.15 -5.58
CA LEU A 9 -25.91 3.34 -4.86
C LEU A 9 -26.61 4.56 -5.47
N SER A 10 -27.92 4.50 -5.65
CA SER A 10 -28.69 5.68 -6.05
C SER A 10 -28.64 6.73 -4.95
N ASP A 11 -28.78 8.00 -5.32
CA ASP A 11 -28.81 9.11 -4.35
C ASP A 11 -29.92 8.92 -3.30
N SER A 12 -31.04 8.30 -3.68
CA SER A 12 -32.13 7.94 -2.76
C SER A 12 -31.71 6.92 -1.69
N ILE A 13 -30.91 5.92 -2.04
CA ILE A 13 -30.39 4.92 -1.08
C ILE A 13 -29.32 5.56 -0.20
N VAL A 14 -28.45 6.39 -0.76
CA VAL A 14 -27.43 7.13 0.01
C VAL A 14 -28.12 8.05 1.04
N ALA A 15 -29.14 8.80 0.63
CA ALA A 15 -29.90 9.66 1.53
C ALA A 15 -30.59 8.87 2.65
N GLU A 16 -31.14 7.69 2.34
CA GLU A 16 -31.76 6.82 3.35
C GLU A 16 -30.74 6.23 4.33
N LEU A 17 -29.56 5.82 3.84
CA LEU A 17 -28.46 5.37 4.70
C LEU A 17 -27.97 6.49 5.63
N GLN A 18 -27.85 7.72 5.12
CA GLN A 18 -27.47 8.88 5.92
C GLN A 18 -28.50 9.20 7.00
N LYS A 19 -29.80 9.12 6.70
CA LYS A 19 -30.87 9.31 7.70
C LYS A 19 -30.83 8.30 8.84
N ARG A 20 -30.45 7.05 8.54
CA ARG A 20 -30.37 5.95 9.51
C ARG A 20 -29.05 5.90 10.25
N ALA A 21 -28.03 6.62 9.77
CA ALA A 21 -26.73 6.57 10.36
C ALA A 21 -26.73 7.26 11.75
N PRO A 22 -25.94 6.75 12.70
CA PRO A 22 -25.78 7.41 13.99
C PRO A 22 -25.30 8.86 13.82
N PRO A 23 -25.68 9.77 14.74
CA PRO A 23 -25.04 11.07 14.84
C PRO A 23 -23.51 10.90 14.86
N ASN A 24 -22.79 11.70 14.09
CA ASN A 24 -21.31 11.67 13.96
C ASN A 24 -20.72 10.45 13.23
N ILE A 25 -21.49 9.67 12.47
CA ILE A 25 -20.96 8.53 11.71
C ILE A 25 -19.74 8.90 10.85
N ASP A 26 -19.76 10.07 10.19
CA ASP A 26 -18.67 10.56 9.35
C ASP A 26 -17.36 10.71 10.15
N ARG A 27 -17.46 11.22 11.39
CA ARG A 27 -16.31 11.38 12.29
C ARG A 27 -15.77 10.02 12.74
N ILE A 28 -16.65 9.07 13.07
CA ILE A 28 -16.25 7.72 13.49
C ILE A 28 -15.55 7.01 12.32
N MET A 29 -16.12 7.09 11.12
CA MET A 29 -15.55 6.48 9.91
C MET A 29 -14.22 7.14 9.52
N PHE A 30 -14.11 8.46 9.64
CA PHE A 30 -12.85 9.18 9.43
C PHE A 30 -11.77 8.73 10.42
N GLN A 31 -12.08 8.67 11.72
CA GLN A 31 -11.12 8.22 12.74
C GLN A 31 -10.69 6.76 12.50
N HIS A 32 -11.61 5.90 12.09
CA HIS A 32 -11.30 4.51 11.73
C HIS A 32 -10.30 4.45 10.56
N LEU A 33 -10.53 5.21 9.49
CA LEU A 33 -9.62 5.28 8.35
C LEU A 33 -8.25 5.85 8.75
N LEU A 34 -8.23 6.87 9.59
CA LEU A 34 -6.99 7.45 10.11
C LEU A 34 -6.18 6.42 10.90
N ASN A 35 -6.83 5.66 11.79
CA ASN A 35 -6.19 4.61 12.56
C ASN A 35 -5.63 3.50 11.66
N LEU A 36 -6.40 3.06 10.65
CA LEU A 36 -5.90 2.09 9.66
C LEU A 36 -4.68 2.62 8.89
N LYS A 37 -4.70 3.90 8.49
CA LYS A 37 -3.58 4.53 7.79
C LYS A 37 -2.31 4.59 8.66
N ILE A 38 -2.45 4.87 9.95
CA ILE A 38 -1.33 4.83 10.90
C ILE A 38 -0.72 3.43 10.90
N VAL A 39 -1.52 2.37 11.03
CA VAL A 39 -1.01 0.98 11.02
C VAL A 39 -0.32 0.65 9.70
N VAL A 40 -0.89 1.04 8.55
CA VAL A 40 -0.25 0.89 7.23
C VAL A 40 1.11 1.58 7.19
N ASN A 41 1.21 2.82 7.70
CA ASN A 41 2.42 3.61 7.68
C ASN A 41 3.51 3.03 8.59
N GLU A 42 3.16 2.62 9.81
CA GLU A 42 4.13 2.01 10.74
C GLU A 42 4.62 0.65 10.23
N THR A 43 3.73 -0.16 9.64
CA THR A 43 4.10 -1.43 8.99
C THR A 43 5.04 -1.18 7.81
N ARG A 44 4.81 -0.12 7.03
CA ARG A 44 5.68 0.28 5.93
C ARG A 44 7.06 0.71 6.41
N LYS A 45 7.14 1.58 7.43
CA LYS A 45 8.42 2.00 8.03
C LYS A 45 9.23 0.80 8.51
N LEU A 46 8.57 -0.16 9.16
CA LEU A 46 9.25 -1.39 9.59
C LEU A 46 9.77 -2.17 8.38
N LEU A 47 8.98 -2.32 7.31
CA LEU A 47 9.41 -2.99 6.08
C LEU A 47 10.59 -2.25 5.40
N ASP A 48 10.60 -0.93 5.46
CA ASP A 48 11.68 -0.09 4.90
C ASP A 48 13.03 -0.40 5.59
N LEU A 49 13.04 -0.67 6.90
CA LEU A 49 14.28 -1.09 7.61
C LEU A 49 14.85 -2.42 7.08
N PHE A 50 13.97 -3.38 6.74
CA PHE A 50 14.41 -4.63 6.12
C PHE A 50 14.94 -4.37 4.71
N ILE A 51 14.26 -3.51 3.93
CA ILE A 51 14.68 -3.14 2.59
C ILE A 51 16.06 -2.48 2.62
N GLU A 52 16.28 -1.54 3.53
CA GLU A 52 17.58 -0.87 3.74
C GLU A 52 18.68 -1.89 4.04
N SER A 53 18.43 -2.81 4.97
CA SER A 53 19.38 -3.89 5.30
C SER A 53 19.74 -4.75 4.08
N ILE A 54 18.74 -5.09 3.25
CA ILE A 54 18.95 -5.86 2.01
C ILE A 54 19.76 -5.04 1.00
N GLN A 55 19.45 -3.75 0.85
CA GLN A 55 20.16 -2.86 -0.08
C GLN A 55 21.63 -2.68 0.33
N ASP A 56 21.90 -2.52 1.62
CA ASP A 56 23.24 -2.39 2.16
C ASP A 56 24.05 -3.68 1.95
N ALA A 57 23.47 -4.85 2.26
CA ALA A 57 24.12 -6.13 1.99
C ALA A 57 24.45 -6.32 0.50
N VAL A 58 23.53 -5.96 -0.41
CA VAL A 58 23.80 -6.02 -1.85
C VAL A 58 24.89 -5.04 -2.28
N LYS A 59 24.94 -3.86 -1.65
CA LYS A 59 25.95 -2.83 -1.93
C LYS A 59 27.35 -3.24 -1.48
N GLU A 60 27.48 -3.98 -0.38
CA GLU A 60 28.75 -4.57 0.04
C GLU A 60 29.34 -5.51 -1.01
N HIS A 61 28.50 -6.13 -1.83
CA HIS A 61 28.91 -6.94 -2.99
C HIS A 61 29.12 -6.13 -4.28
N GLY A 62 29.11 -4.79 -4.21
CA GLY A 62 29.36 -3.91 -5.35
C GLY A 62 28.20 -3.74 -6.33
N PHE A 63 26.98 -4.14 -5.94
CA PHE A 63 25.78 -3.99 -6.74
C PHE A 63 24.83 -2.93 -6.18
N GLU A 64 23.91 -2.44 -7.01
CA GLU A 64 22.84 -1.53 -6.57
C GLU A 64 21.49 -2.24 -6.66
N LEU A 65 20.68 -2.15 -5.61
CA LEU A 65 19.30 -2.63 -5.59
C LEU A 65 18.35 -1.49 -5.23
N LYS A 66 17.27 -1.33 -5.99
CA LYS A 66 16.23 -0.31 -5.78
C LYS A 66 14.93 -0.98 -5.43
N ALA A 67 14.32 -0.62 -4.30
CA ALA A 67 12.93 -0.94 -4.03
C ALA A 67 12.02 0.14 -4.65
N LYS A 68 11.03 -0.27 -5.43
CA LYS A 68 10.06 0.65 -6.05
C LYS A 68 8.64 0.14 -5.80
N SER A 69 7.76 1.06 -5.40
CA SER A 69 6.33 0.81 -5.48
C SER A 69 5.85 0.94 -6.93
N GLN A 70 4.78 0.22 -7.27
CA GLN A 70 4.16 0.34 -8.59
C GLN A 70 2.65 0.47 -8.51
N THR A 71 2.10 1.08 -9.55
CA THR A 71 0.68 1.10 -9.87
C THR A 71 0.33 -0.13 -10.72
N CYS A 72 -0.81 -0.76 -10.42
CA CYS A 72 -1.34 -1.85 -11.23
C CYS A 72 -1.94 -1.33 -12.56
N TYR A 73 -2.16 -0.01 -12.69
CA TYR A 73 -2.87 0.68 -13.79
C TYR A 73 -4.23 0.07 -14.17
N ARG A 74 -4.77 -0.78 -13.30
CA ARG A 74 -6.05 -1.48 -13.43
C ARG A 74 -6.97 -1.00 -12.31
N GLY A 75 -8.28 -1.19 -12.45
CA GLY A 75 -9.23 -0.93 -11.35
C GLY A 75 -9.08 -1.93 -10.20
N CYS A 76 -7.93 -1.92 -9.51
CA CYS A 76 -7.59 -2.74 -8.36
C CYS A 76 -7.75 -1.92 -7.07
N ALA A 77 -8.29 -2.54 -6.02
CA ALA A 77 -8.48 -1.87 -4.72
C ALA A 77 -7.13 -1.47 -4.10
N THR A 78 -6.09 -2.30 -4.25
CA THR A 78 -4.74 -2.04 -3.74
C THR A 78 -4.11 -0.76 -4.27
N CYS A 79 -4.24 -0.42 -5.55
CA CYS A 79 -3.79 0.88 -6.10
C CYS A 79 -4.89 1.95 -6.11
N LEU A 80 -5.95 1.75 -5.33
CA LEU A 80 -7.07 2.68 -5.25
C LEU A 80 -7.61 3.02 -6.65
N SER A 81 -8.04 1.98 -7.36
CA SER A 81 -8.44 2.00 -8.77
C SER A 81 -7.31 2.22 -9.78
N GLY A 82 -6.07 1.83 -9.44
CA GLY A 82 -4.92 1.86 -10.36
C GLY A 82 -4.17 3.18 -10.42
N LYS A 83 -4.46 4.08 -9.49
CA LYS A 83 -3.95 5.46 -9.47
C LYS A 83 -2.86 5.69 -8.43
N GLN A 84 -2.68 4.79 -7.47
CA GLN A 84 -1.70 4.91 -6.41
C GLN A 84 -0.59 3.86 -6.52
N ASP A 85 0.65 4.32 -6.36
CA ASP A 85 1.84 3.46 -6.29
C ASP A 85 1.90 2.79 -4.92
N ALA A 86 0.99 1.83 -4.74
CA ALA A 86 0.74 1.14 -3.50
C ALA A 86 1.01 -0.36 -3.60
N HIS A 87 1.42 -0.89 -4.78
CA HIS A 87 1.94 -2.24 -4.82
C HIS A 87 3.32 -2.28 -4.15
N TYR A 88 3.46 -3.29 -3.31
CA TYR A 88 4.61 -3.78 -2.55
C TYR A 88 5.96 -3.61 -3.24
N PRO A 89 7.06 -3.54 -2.46
CA PRO A 89 8.36 -3.19 -3.01
C PRO A 89 8.77 -4.21 -4.07
N TYR A 90 8.77 -3.79 -5.34
CA TYR A 90 9.45 -4.53 -6.38
C TYR A 90 10.92 -4.15 -6.34
N PHE A 91 11.80 -5.14 -6.40
CA PHE A 91 13.24 -4.90 -6.38
C PHE A 91 13.78 -4.85 -7.81
N TRP A 92 14.54 -3.81 -8.10
CA TRP A 92 15.08 -3.51 -9.42
C TRP A 92 16.59 -3.30 -9.32
N THR A 93 17.32 -3.81 -10.30
CA THR A 93 18.76 -3.67 -10.41
C THR A 93 19.16 -3.56 -11.89
N ASN A 94 20.46 -3.37 -12.16
CA ASN A 94 20.98 -3.33 -13.51
C ASN A 94 20.82 -4.73 -14.19
N PRO A 95 20.66 -4.82 -15.52
CA PRO A 95 20.51 -6.12 -16.20
C PRO A 95 21.70 -7.07 -16.07
N ASN A 96 22.87 -6.57 -15.70
CA ASN A 96 24.12 -7.33 -15.53
C ASN A 96 24.30 -7.85 -14.10
N PHE A 97 23.30 -7.66 -13.22
CA PHE A 97 23.32 -8.15 -11.85
C PHE A 97 23.36 -9.69 -11.85
N ASP A 98 24.38 -10.23 -11.20
CA ASP A 98 24.53 -11.66 -10.97
C ASP A 98 25.14 -11.86 -9.57
N LEU A 99 24.26 -11.93 -8.57
CA LEU A 99 24.64 -12.16 -7.18
C LEU A 99 23.91 -13.40 -6.67
N CYS A 100 24.65 -14.32 -6.06
CA CYS A 100 24.11 -15.60 -5.57
C CYS A 100 23.37 -16.40 -6.65
N GLY A 101 23.76 -16.23 -7.93
CA GLY A 101 23.08 -16.84 -9.08
C GLY A 101 21.64 -16.37 -9.26
N VAL A 102 21.33 -15.15 -8.83
CA VAL A 102 20.06 -14.46 -9.05
C VAL A 102 20.28 -13.43 -10.15
N LYS A 103 19.46 -13.53 -11.20
CA LYS A 103 19.51 -12.63 -12.36
C LYS A 103 18.19 -11.87 -12.50
N PRO A 104 18.22 -10.57 -12.78
CA PRO A 104 17.01 -9.82 -13.03
C PRO A 104 16.36 -10.23 -14.35
N THR A 105 15.08 -9.86 -14.49
CA THR A 105 14.42 -9.88 -15.80
C THR A 105 15.10 -8.91 -16.76
N LYS A 106 14.76 -8.98 -18.05
CA LYS A 106 15.21 -8.00 -19.08
C LYS A 106 14.93 -6.54 -18.70
N LYS A 107 13.95 -6.29 -17.83
CA LYS A 107 13.59 -4.94 -17.37
C LYS A 107 14.36 -4.51 -16.10
N GLY A 108 15.08 -5.41 -15.45
CA GLY A 108 15.82 -5.15 -14.21
C GLY A 108 15.13 -5.66 -12.94
N GLU A 109 13.92 -6.19 -13.01
CA GLU A 109 13.17 -6.69 -11.83
C GLU A 109 13.73 -8.03 -11.31
N ILE A 110 13.94 -8.15 -10.00
CA ILE A 110 14.18 -9.41 -9.29
C ILE A 110 12.83 -10.03 -8.92
N LYS A 111 12.58 -11.29 -9.33
CA LYS A 111 11.33 -11.98 -8.99
C LYS A 111 11.32 -12.44 -7.54
N TRP A 112 10.16 -12.46 -6.91
CA TRP A 112 10.00 -12.89 -5.51
C TRP A 112 10.54 -14.29 -5.21
N ARG A 113 10.42 -15.23 -6.15
CA ARG A 113 11.01 -16.58 -6.02
C ARG A 113 12.54 -16.53 -5.93
N ASP A 114 13.15 -15.59 -6.65
CA ASP A 114 14.60 -15.41 -6.69
C ASP A 114 15.08 -14.55 -5.52
N MET A 115 14.19 -13.72 -4.95
CA MET A 115 14.48 -12.93 -3.75
C MET A 115 14.81 -13.81 -2.54
N ARG A 116 14.08 -14.91 -2.28
CA ARG A 116 14.42 -15.85 -1.19
C ARG A 116 15.85 -16.39 -1.33
N LYS A 117 16.22 -16.76 -2.56
CA LYS A 117 17.57 -17.24 -2.88
C LYS A 117 18.62 -16.14 -2.69
N LEU A 118 18.32 -14.91 -3.10
CA LEU A 118 19.21 -13.77 -2.91
C LEU A 118 19.48 -13.53 -1.42
N LEU A 119 18.42 -13.47 -0.60
CA LEU A 119 18.56 -13.20 0.83
C LEU A 119 19.38 -14.29 1.55
N ALA A 120 19.10 -15.57 1.26
CA ALA A 120 19.89 -16.66 1.81
C ALA A 120 21.36 -16.59 1.36
N GLY A 121 21.60 -16.23 0.09
CA GLY A 121 22.94 -16.08 -0.47
C GLY A 121 23.72 -14.87 0.06
N LEU A 122 23.03 -13.84 0.55
CA LEU A 122 23.60 -12.69 1.26
C LEU A 122 23.88 -12.99 2.74
N GLY A 123 23.50 -14.18 3.24
CA GLY A 123 23.76 -14.60 4.62
C GLY A 123 22.68 -14.17 5.63
N PHE A 124 21.52 -13.68 5.19
CA PHE A 124 20.38 -13.47 6.10
C PHE A 124 19.86 -14.82 6.61
N ASP A 125 19.58 -14.89 7.91
CA ASP A 125 19.01 -16.09 8.52
C ASP A 125 17.54 -16.32 8.13
N GLU A 126 17.05 -17.53 8.39
CA GLU A 126 15.68 -17.94 8.06
C GLU A 126 14.62 -17.05 8.75
N ASN A 127 14.89 -16.60 9.98
CA ASN A 127 13.96 -15.78 10.73
C ASN A 127 13.81 -14.38 10.10
N PHE A 128 14.91 -13.77 9.66
CA PHE A 128 14.89 -12.52 8.89
C PHE A 128 14.08 -12.68 7.60
N VAL A 129 14.37 -13.74 6.84
CA VAL A 129 13.71 -14.00 5.55
C VAL A 129 12.20 -14.19 5.74
N GLU A 130 11.78 -15.05 6.67
CA GLU A 130 10.36 -15.29 6.92
C GLU A 130 9.65 -14.04 7.45
N THR A 131 10.28 -13.29 8.36
CA THR A 131 9.72 -12.04 8.88
C THR A 131 9.52 -11.01 7.77
N PHE A 132 10.51 -10.85 6.89
CA PHE A 132 10.43 -9.95 5.75
C PHE A 132 9.26 -10.29 4.81
N PHE A 133 9.12 -11.56 4.44
CA PHE A 133 8.04 -12.00 3.56
C PHE A 133 6.67 -11.88 4.22
N ALA A 134 6.55 -12.26 5.50
CA ALA A 134 5.31 -12.11 6.27
C ALA A 134 4.91 -10.63 6.39
N LEU A 135 5.83 -9.73 6.70
CA LEU A 135 5.56 -8.31 6.83
C LEU A 135 5.13 -7.68 5.49
N LYS A 136 5.77 -8.08 4.39
CA LYS A 136 5.37 -7.69 3.04
C LYS A 136 3.94 -8.17 2.71
N ASP A 137 3.62 -9.42 3.01
CA ASP A 137 2.29 -10.01 2.80
C ASP A 137 1.22 -9.45 3.74
N TYR A 138 1.60 -8.96 4.92
CA TYR A 138 0.70 -8.28 5.84
C TYR A 138 0.43 -6.84 5.43
N LEU A 139 1.47 -6.07 5.05
CA LEU A 139 1.30 -4.72 4.47
C LEU A 139 0.41 -4.77 3.22
N ALA A 140 0.67 -5.77 2.37
CA ALA A 140 -0.34 -6.62 1.77
C ALA A 140 -1.82 -6.27 1.97
N GLU A 141 -2.35 -6.99 2.93
CA GLU A 141 -3.73 -7.02 3.31
C GLU A 141 -4.17 -5.69 3.89
N LEU A 142 -3.30 -5.02 4.66
CA LEU A 142 -3.59 -3.71 5.26
C LEU A 142 -3.90 -2.62 4.23
N ILE A 143 -3.08 -2.50 3.19
CA ILE A 143 -3.32 -1.53 2.10
C ILE A 143 -4.63 -1.86 1.39
N ASN A 144 -4.89 -3.13 1.10
CA ASN A 144 -6.11 -3.55 0.45
C ASN A 144 -7.35 -3.27 1.32
N LEU A 145 -7.26 -3.52 2.62
CA LEU A 145 -8.30 -3.23 3.60
C LEU A 145 -8.57 -1.73 3.68
N TYR A 146 -7.53 -0.91 3.85
CA TYR A 146 -7.64 0.55 3.90
C TYR A 146 -8.33 1.10 2.64
N HIS A 147 -7.82 0.77 1.45
CA HIS A 147 -8.38 1.29 0.21
C HIS A 147 -9.79 0.76 -0.08
N THR A 148 -10.10 -0.48 0.30
CA THR A 148 -11.46 -1.01 0.17
C THR A 148 -12.44 -0.25 1.08
N ASN A 149 -12.04 0.06 2.31
CA ASN A 149 -12.84 0.89 3.22
C ASN A 149 -13.06 2.31 2.67
N VAL A 150 -11.99 2.96 2.18
CA VAL A 150 -12.08 4.28 1.53
C VAL A 150 -13.09 4.25 0.36
N LEU A 151 -12.97 3.28 -0.54
CA LEU A 151 -13.86 3.16 -1.70
C LEU A 151 -15.31 2.87 -1.29
N THR A 152 -15.51 2.06 -0.26
CA THR A 152 -16.85 1.64 0.20
C THR A 152 -17.56 2.80 0.91
N LEU A 153 -16.89 3.47 1.84
CA LEU A 153 -17.44 4.62 2.56
C LEU A 153 -17.77 5.76 1.61
N ARG A 154 -16.94 5.99 0.59
CA ARG A 154 -17.21 6.98 -0.46
C ARG A 154 -18.48 6.65 -1.24
N LYS A 155 -18.67 5.40 -1.64
CA LYS A 155 -19.88 4.96 -2.37
C LYS A 155 -21.15 5.09 -1.52
N ALA A 156 -21.02 4.94 -0.21
CA ALA A 156 -22.12 5.10 0.73
C ALA A 156 -22.44 6.58 1.07
N GLY A 157 -21.63 7.54 0.62
CA GLY A 157 -21.78 8.95 0.98
C GLY A 157 -21.53 9.22 2.47
N LEU A 158 -20.86 8.30 3.18
CA LEU A 158 -20.55 8.37 4.62
C LEU A 158 -19.17 8.98 4.90
N THR A 159 -18.54 9.52 3.86
CA THR A 159 -17.30 10.26 3.99
C THR A 159 -17.21 11.30 2.89
N LYS A 160 -16.89 12.54 3.30
CA LYS A 160 -16.54 13.65 2.40
C LYS A 160 -15.05 13.74 2.13
N ILE A 161 -14.24 12.76 2.57
CA ILE A 161 -12.79 12.74 2.32
C ILE A 161 -12.55 12.96 0.83
N LYS A 162 -12.07 14.16 0.49
CA LYS A 162 -11.66 14.49 -0.86
C LYS A 162 -10.29 13.85 -1.06
N PHE A 163 -10.18 13.00 -2.07
CA PHE A 163 -8.95 12.33 -2.49
C PHE A 163 -7.73 13.27 -2.61
N GLU A 164 -7.97 14.55 -2.86
CA GLU A 164 -6.94 15.58 -3.03
C GLU A 164 -6.23 15.94 -1.71
N GLU A 165 -6.88 15.78 -0.57
CA GLU A 165 -6.25 15.98 0.75
C GLU A 165 -5.30 14.83 1.12
N GLU A 166 -5.48 13.65 0.52
CA GLU A 166 -4.61 12.48 0.75
C GLU A 166 -3.31 12.51 -0.08
N LEU A 167 -3.24 13.26 -1.19
CA LEU A 167 -2.03 13.38 -2.01
C LEU A 167 -0.90 14.15 -1.31
N ASN A 168 -1.24 15.01 -0.33
CA ASN A 168 -0.29 15.92 0.32
C ASN A 168 0.01 15.58 1.78
N PHE A 169 -0.40 14.42 2.28
CA PHE A 169 -0.04 13.97 3.63
C PHE A 169 1.35 13.30 3.65
N GLU A 170 2.35 14.00 3.14
CA GLU A 170 3.76 13.76 3.47
C GLU A 170 3.99 14.28 4.89
N GLY A 171 3.68 13.49 5.92
CA GLY A 171 4.20 13.66 7.28
C GLY A 171 4.02 15.00 7.99
N LYS A 172 3.29 15.97 7.43
CA LYS A 172 2.97 17.23 8.10
C LYS A 172 1.64 17.04 8.79
N GLU A 173 1.69 16.96 10.11
CA GLU A 173 0.56 17.14 11.00
C GLU A 173 -0.18 18.43 10.61
N LYS A 174 -1.19 18.29 9.76
CA LYS A 174 -2.27 19.25 9.68
C LYS A 174 -3.53 18.45 9.89
N THR A 175 -3.96 18.39 11.15
CA THR A 175 -5.33 18.07 11.52
C THR A 175 -6.25 18.73 10.49
N PRO A 176 -7.00 17.98 9.67
CA PRO A 176 -7.90 18.58 8.71
C PRO A 176 -8.84 19.49 9.49
N SER A 177 -8.94 20.76 9.10
CA SER A 177 -9.95 21.63 9.68
C SER A 177 -11.28 21.03 9.27
N ILE A 178 -11.92 20.34 10.20
CA ILE A 178 -13.34 20.01 10.11
C ILE A 178 -14.01 21.37 10.00
N LEU A 179 -14.44 21.72 8.78
CA LEU A 179 -15.29 22.87 8.56
C LEU A 179 -16.54 22.63 9.41
N ALA A 180 -16.55 23.25 10.59
CA ALA A 180 -17.72 23.41 11.40
C ALA A 180 -18.67 24.29 10.59
N HIS A 181 -19.77 23.71 10.14
CA HIS A 181 -20.89 24.47 9.64
C HIS A 181 -22.13 24.04 10.42
N ASN A 182 -22.45 24.86 11.42
CA ASN A 182 -23.84 25.22 11.71
C ASN A 182 -24.42 25.96 10.51
#